data_AF-A0A0F9K682-F1
#
_entry.id   AF-A0A0F9K682-F1
#
_cell.length_a   1.000
_cell.length_b   1.000
_cell.length_c   1.000
_cell.angle_alpha   90.00
_cell.angle_beta   90.00
_cell.angle_gamma   90.00
#
_symmetry.space_group_name_H-M   'P 1'
#
loop_
_entity.id
_entity.type
_entity.pdbx_description
1 polymer ?
#
loop_
_entity_poly.entity_id
_entity_poly.type
_entity_poly.pdbx_seq_one_letter_code
_entity_poly.pdbx_strand_id
1 'polypeptide(L)'
;MKVEMFLSGFLFLFIIITNIASVRFGNKTFSDLDSDAKLQEINNDPKKFKISIVLILIEHISIISLAVTLFIAFSPYNIILGIVWALFRIGEGLIQIYNKKNYWGLLNIARQYSGTSGAEKNALIDSGRNILKTKNSSFTFAQILFSIGTLAYSILFATYGVVPAFIGWFGIVASILYGTGAGITLVKPDFKVLWKIGGLLIFLYEIVLGGWLLLSPFFVP
;
A
#
# COMPACT_ATOMS: atom_id res chain seq x y z
N MET A 1 -18.79 -17.63 -4.63
CA MET A 1 -17.57 -17.43 -5.46
C MET A 1 -17.68 -16.24 -6.41
N LYS A 2 -18.74 -16.11 -7.24
CA LYS A 2 -18.85 -15.01 -8.23
C LYS A 2 -18.83 -13.61 -7.60
N VAL A 3 -19.56 -13.42 -6.50
CA VAL A 3 -19.63 -12.13 -5.79
C VAL A 3 -18.28 -11.78 -5.18
N GLU A 4 -17.60 -12.75 -4.58
CA GLU A 4 -16.32 -12.56 -3.89
C GLU A 4 -15.18 -12.29 -4.88
N MET A 5 -15.19 -12.94 -6.05
CA MET A 5 -14.29 -12.61 -7.15
C MET A 5 -14.52 -11.19 -7.67
N PHE A 6 -15.78 -10.82 -7.93
CA PHE A 6 -16.14 -9.47 -8.37
C PHE A 6 -15.67 -8.42 -7.36
N LEU A 7 -15.96 -8.62 -6.07
CA LEU A 7 -15.54 -7.73 -5.00
C LEU A 7 -14.01 -7.64 -4.90
N SER A 8 -13.30 -8.76 -5.05
CA SER A 8 -11.83 -8.75 -5.04
C SER A 8 -11.28 -7.94 -6.21
N GLY A 9 -11.84 -8.12 -7.41
CA GLY A 9 -11.47 -7.33 -8.59
C GLY A 9 -11.72 -5.84 -8.42
N PHE A 10 -12.91 -5.48 -7.91
CA PHE A 10 -13.25 -4.10 -7.57
C PHE A 10 -12.26 -3.51 -6.55
N LEU A 11 -11.96 -4.23 -5.47
CA LEU A 11 -11.09 -3.76 -4.40
C LEU A 11 -9.65 -3.53 -4.88
N PHE A 12 -9.09 -4.38 -5.74
CA PHE A 12 -7.78 -4.14 -6.36
C PHE A 12 -7.75 -2.78 -7.08
N LEU A 13 -8.74 -2.53 -7.96
CA LEU A 13 -8.80 -1.29 -8.72
C LEU A 13 -9.12 -0.07 -7.85
N PHE A 14 -9.98 -0.25 -6.85
CA PHE A 14 -10.34 0.80 -5.91
C PHE A 14 -9.16 1.24 -5.03
N ILE A 15 -8.32 0.29 -4.58
CA ILE A 15 -7.06 0.57 -3.88
C ILE A 15 -6.15 1.43 -4.77
N ILE A 16 -5.98 1.07 -6.03
CA ILE A 16 -5.16 1.85 -6.97
C ILE A 16 -5.69 3.28 -7.14
N ILE A 17 -7.00 3.43 -7.38
CA ILE A 17 -7.64 4.74 -7.60
C ILE A 17 -7.53 5.61 -6.34
N THR A 18 -7.80 5.04 -5.16
CA THR A 18 -7.70 5.78 -3.88
C THR A 18 -6.26 6.17 -3.56
N ASN A 19 -5.28 5.32 -3.88
CA ASN A 19 -3.86 5.64 -3.73
C ASN A 19 -3.46 6.83 -4.60
N ILE A 20 -3.75 6.78 -5.90
CA ILE A 20 -3.46 7.86 -6.87
C ILE A 20 -4.13 9.16 -6.44
N ALA A 21 -5.40 9.09 -6.01
CA ALA A 21 -6.12 10.24 -5.49
C ALA A 21 -5.41 10.81 -4.25
N SER A 22 -5.02 9.98 -3.28
CA SER A 22 -4.33 10.43 -2.06
C SER A 22 -3.03 11.17 -2.37
N VAL A 23 -2.26 10.72 -3.37
CA VAL A 23 -1.02 11.37 -3.83
C VAL A 23 -1.31 12.75 -4.40
N ARG A 24 -2.35 12.89 -5.22
CA ARG A 24 -2.78 14.18 -5.77
C ARG A 24 -3.19 15.17 -4.68
N PHE A 25 -3.76 14.67 -3.59
CA PHE A 25 -4.13 15.47 -2.41
C PHE A 25 -2.97 15.69 -1.41
N GLY A 26 -1.73 15.31 -1.74
CA GLY A 26 -0.54 15.68 -0.95
C GLY A 26 0.03 14.57 -0.06
N ASN A 27 -0.47 13.34 -0.16
CA ASN A 27 0.15 12.19 0.50
C ASN A 27 1.14 11.49 -0.45
N LYS A 28 2.43 11.82 -0.37
CA LYS A 28 3.43 11.09 -1.16
C LYS A 28 3.61 9.67 -0.63
N THR A 29 3.76 8.68 -1.52
CA THR A 29 4.03 7.27 -1.19
C THR A 29 5.24 7.16 -0.25
N PHE A 30 6.38 7.69 -0.69
CA PHE A 30 7.51 8.01 0.17
C PHE A 30 7.52 9.51 0.44
N SER A 31 7.61 9.88 1.72
CA SER A 31 7.81 11.27 2.10
C SER A 31 9.26 11.67 1.83
N ASP A 32 9.46 12.88 1.32
CA ASP A 32 10.75 13.56 1.43
C ASP A 32 11.09 13.76 2.91
N LEU A 33 12.38 13.81 3.24
CA LEU A 33 12.83 14.10 4.61
C LEU A 33 12.98 15.62 4.88
N ASP A 34 12.50 16.42 3.92
CA ASP A 34 12.34 17.86 4.05
C ASP A 34 11.03 18.18 4.78
N SER A 35 11.09 18.09 6.10
CA SER A 35 9.94 18.39 6.96
C SER A 35 9.59 19.87 6.96
N ASP A 36 10.52 20.78 6.67
CA ASP A 36 10.24 22.21 6.60
C ASP A 36 9.27 22.50 5.45
N ALA A 37 9.61 22.04 4.25
CA ALA A 37 8.73 22.14 3.09
C ALA A 37 7.39 21.42 3.32
N LYS A 38 7.41 20.26 3.98
CA LYS A 38 6.17 19.50 4.23
C LYS A 38 5.23 20.23 5.20
N LEU A 39 5.75 20.82 6.28
CA LEU A 39 4.96 21.57 7.24
C LEU A 39 4.38 22.84 6.60
N GLN A 40 5.13 23.51 5.72
CA GLN A 40 4.63 24.63 4.92
C GLN A 40 3.49 24.20 3.97
N GLU A 41 3.64 23.08 3.26
CA GLU A 41 2.59 22.54 2.38
C GLU A 41 1.28 22.28 3.16
N ILE A 42 1.38 21.68 4.35
CA ILE A 42 0.23 21.38 5.20
C ILE A 42 -0.44 22.67 5.69
N ASN A 43 0.32 23.70 6.04
CA ASN A 43 -0.23 24.99 6.47
C ASN A 43 -0.92 25.74 5.33
N ASN A 44 -0.40 25.63 4.11
CA ASN A 44 -0.98 26.27 2.94
C ASN A 44 -2.35 25.68 2.58
N ASP A 45 -2.53 24.36 2.71
CA ASP A 45 -3.83 23.70 2.48
C ASP A 45 -4.08 22.51 3.43
N PRO A 46 -4.52 22.78 4.68
CA PRO A 46 -4.76 21.73 5.66
C PRO A 46 -5.96 20.85 5.31
N LYS A 47 -6.90 21.35 4.49
CA LYS A 47 -8.07 20.56 4.03
C LYS A 47 -7.61 19.48 3.06
N LYS A 48 -6.78 19.85 2.08
CA LYS A 48 -6.20 18.92 1.11
C LYS A 48 -5.42 17.80 1.81
N PHE A 49 -4.60 18.14 2.82
CA PHE A 49 -3.90 17.14 3.62
C PHE A 49 -4.85 16.20 4.37
N LYS A 50 -5.91 16.71 5.01
CA LYS A 50 -6.93 15.87 5.68
C LYS A 50 -7.61 14.90 4.71
N ILE A 51 -8.01 15.38 3.53
CA ILE A 51 -8.61 14.55 2.47
C ILE A 51 -7.63 13.43 2.09
N SER A 52 -6.34 13.75 1.92
CA SER A 52 -5.33 12.74 1.58
C SER A 52 -5.22 11.63 2.64
N ILE A 53 -5.34 11.96 3.94
CA ILE A 53 -5.30 10.96 5.00
C ILE A 53 -6.58 10.13 5.06
N VAL A 54 -7.75 10.73 4.81
CA VAL A 54 -8.99 9.96 4.73
C VAL A 54 -8.93 8.95 3.58
N LEU A 55 -8.47 9.39 2.39
CA LEU A 55 -8.31 8.51 1.23
C LEU A 55 -7.35 7.34 1.50
N ILE A 56 -6.20 7.61 2.14
CA ILE A 56 -5.24 6.55 2.44
C ILE A 56 -5.76 5.57 3.51
N LEU A 57 -6.58 6.03 4.46
CA LEU A 57 -7.22 5.13 5.44
C LEU A 57 -8.25 4.22 4.75
N ILE A 58 -9.05 4.76 3.83
CA ILE A 58 -10.00 3.98 3.02
C ILE A 58 -9.26 2.94 2.18
N GLU A 59 -8.14 3.32 1.56
CA GLU A 59 -7.28 2.39 0.82
C GLU A 59 -6.83 1.22 1.70
N HIS A 60 -6.35 1.47 2.92
CA HIS A 60 -5.81 0.43 3.78
C HIS A 60 -6.88 -0.48 4.38
N ILE A 61 -8.08 0.05 4.65
CA ILE A 61 -9.24 -0.77 4.99
C ILE A 61 -9.61 -1.66 3.79
N SER A 62 -9.54 -1.11 2.57
CA SER A 62 -9.82 -1.86 1.34
C SER A 62 -8.82 -2.99 1.11
N ILE A 63 -7.54 -2.83 1.51
CA ILE A 63 -6.53 -3.91 1.51
C ILE A 63 -6.96 -5.07 2.43
N ILE A 64 -7.45 -4.76 3.64
CA ILE A 64 -7.93 -5.78 4.58
C ILE A 64 -9.16 -6.48 4.01
N SER A 65 -10.12 -5.72 3.47
CA SER A 65 -11.30 -6.28 2.81
C SER A 65 -10.93 -7.18 1.63
N LEU A 66 -9.95 -6.77 0.82
CA LEU A 66 -9.46 -7.55 -0.32
C LEU A 66 -8.86 -8.88 0.14
N ALA A 67 -8.07 -8.86 1.21
CA ALA A 67 -7.49 -10.08 1.78
C ALA A 67 -8.59 -11.09 2.17
N VAL A 68 -9.67 -10.60 2.79
CA VAL A 68 -10.82 -11.41 3.20
C VAL A 68 -11.60 -11.92 1.99
N THR A 69 -11.90 -11.08 1.00
CA THR A 69 -12.67 -11.53 -0.18
C THR A 69 -11.88 -12.52 -1.01
N LEU A 70 -10.56 -12.34 -1.17
CA LEU A 70 -9.68 -13.33 -1.80
C LEU A 70 -9.65 -14.63 -1.01
N PHE A 71 -9.58 -14.55 0.33
CA PHE A 71 -9.63 -15.74 1.19
C PHE A 71 -10.91 -16.54 0.97
N ILE A 72 -12.08 -15.89 1.00
CA ILE A 72 -13.36 -16.55 0.78
C ILE A 72 -13.44 -17.14 -0.64
N ALA A 73 -12.95 -16.41 -1.65
CA ALA A 73 -13.03 -16.85 -3.04
C ALA A 73 -12.10 -18.03 -3.36
N PHE A 74 -10.87 -18.05 -2.82
CA PHE A 74 -9.81 -18.93 -3.32
C PHE A 74 -9.20 -19.87 -2.27
N SER A 75 -9.48 -19.71 -0.98
CA SER A 75 -9.00 -20.66 0.04
C SER A 75 -9.46 -22.11 -0.15
N PRO A 76 -10.62 -22.43 -0.78
CA PRO A 76 -11.00 -23.82 -1.04
C PRO A 76 -10.01 -24.59 -1.93
N TYR A 77 -9.21 -23.91 -2.76
CA TYR A 77 -8.22 -24.57 -3.62
C TYR A 77 -6.94 -24.92 -2.86
N ASN A 78 -6.52 -24.08 -1.93
CA ASN A 78 -5.40 -24.35 -1.02
C ASN A 78 -5.50 -23.48 0.23
N ILE A 79 -5.95 -24.07 1.33
CA ILE A 79 -6.19 -23.34 2.59
C ILE A 79 -4.90 -22.80 3.21
N ILE A 80 -3.76 -23.47 3.02
CA ILE A 80 -2.48 -23.04 3.59
C ILE A 80 -2.03 -21.74 2.92
N LEU A 81 -2.02 -21.70 1.59
CA LEU A 81 -1.75 -20.46 0.85
C LEU A 81 -2.77 -19.37 1.20
N GLY A 82 -4.04 -19.77 1.38
CA GLY A 82 -5.12 -18.92 1.88
C GLY A 82 -4.77 -18.17 3.14
N ILE A 83 -4.40 -18.93 4.18
CA ILE A 83 -4.05 -18.38 5.48
C ILE A 83 -2.83 -17.47 5.35
N VAL A 84 -1.81 -17.88 4.59
CA VAL A 84 -0.60 -17.08 4.37
C VAL A 84 -0.96 -15.72 3.77
N TRP A 85 -1.66 -15.65 2.62
CA TRP A 85 -1.94 -14.34 2.02
C TRP A 85 -2.82 -13.47 2.92
N ALA A 86 -3.79 -14.06 3.59
CA ALA A 86 -4.70 -13.32 4.45
C ALA A 86 -3.94 -12.67 5.61
N LEU A 87 -3.11 -13.45 6.32
CA LEU A 87 -2.30 -12.94 7.43
C LEU A 87 -1.39 -11.78 6.98
N PHE A 88 -0.68 -11.95 5.87
CA PHE A 88 0.28 -10.96 5.41
C PHE A 88 -0.38 -9.68 4.87
N ARG A 89 -1.47 -9.78 4.10
CA ARG A 89 -2.20 -8.61 3.59
C ARG A 89 -2.97 -7.87 4.68
N ILE A 90 -3.54 -8.60 5.66
CA ILE A 90 -4.16 -7.97 6.83
C ILE A 90 -3.11 -7.26 7.67
N GLY A 91 -1.97 -7.91 7.93
CA GLY A 91 -0.85 -7.33 8.67
C GLY A 91 -0.33 -6.04 8.03
N GLU A 92 -0.17 -6.03 6.71
CA GLU A 92 0.17 -4.83 5.94
C GLU A 92 -0.84 -3.69 6.19
N GLY A 93 -2.13 -3.94 5.98
CA GLY A 93 -3.18 -2.94 6.17
C GLY A 93 -3.20 -2.37 7.59
N LEU A 94 -3.10 -3.24 8.60
CA LEU A 94 -3.09 -2.85 10.01
C LEU A 94 -1.88 -2.00 10.38
N ILE A 95 -0.67 -2.39 9.98
CA ILE A 95 0.55 -1.60 10.23
C ILE A 95 0.40 -0.22 9.60
N GLN A 96 -0.09 -0.16 8.37
CA GLN A 96 -0.21 1.10 7.68
C GLN A 96 -1.26 2.02 8.31
N ILE A 97 -2.40 1.48 8.77
CA ILE A 97 -3.42 2.22 9.53
C ILE A 97 -2.83 2.77 10.83
N TYR A 98 -2.15 1.92 11.61
CA TYR A 98 -1.52 2.32 12.88
C TYR A 98 -0.58 3.51 12.69
N ASN A 99 0.24 3.48 11.64
CA ASN A 99 1.18 4.56 11.35
C ASN A 99 0.51 5.89 10.94
N LYS A 100 -0.74 5.87 10.44
CA LYS A 100 -1.44 7.11 10.06
C LYS A 100 -1.82 7.96 11.26
N LYS A 101 -1.93 7.39 12.46
CA LYS A 101 -2.15 8.15 13.70
C LYS A 101 -1.04 9.19 13.89
N ASN A 102 0.22 8.77 13.76
CA ASN A 102 1.37 9.67 13.90
C ASN A 102 1.45 10.67 12.74
N TYR A 103 1.14 10.22 11.52
CA TYR A 103 1.13 11.09 10.34
C TYR A 103 0.06 12.19 10.40
N TRP A 104 -1.11 11.90 10.98
CA TRP A 104 -2.15 12.90 11.26
C TRP A 104 -1.64 13.97 12.25
N GLY A 105 -0.75 13.60 13.17
CA GLY A 105 -0.09 14.52 14.10
C GLY A 105 0.66 15.67 13.42
N LEU A 106 1.06 15.51 12.15
CA LEU A 106 1.67 16.59 11.36
C LEU A 106 0.76 17.82 11.21
N LEU A 107 -0.57 17.67 11.26
CA LEU A 107 -1.49 18.81 11.23
C LEU A 107 -1.27 19.73 12.44
N ASN A 108 -1.08 19.14 13.62
CA ASN A 108 -0.87 19.92 14.84
C ASN A 108 0.52 20.56 14.84
N ILE A 109 1.54 19.82 14.39
CA ILE A 109 2.91 20.33 14.26
C ILE A 109 2.96 21.48 13.25
N ALA A 110 2.29 21.36 12.10
CA ALA A 110 2.24 22.40 11.09
C ALA A 110 1.59 23.68 11.65
N ARG A 111 0.45 23.55 12.35
CA ARG A 111 -0.22 24.68 12.98
C ARG A 111 0.66 25.41 14.01
N GLN A 112 1.47 24.68 14.80
CA GLN A 112 2.43 25.30 15.72
C GLN A 112 3.55 25.98 14.94
N TYR A 113 4.08 25.29 13.93
CA TYR A 113 5.18 25.74 13.09
C TYR A 113 4.93 27.11 12.44
N SER A 114 3.69 27.45 12.06
CA SER A 114 3.39 28.76 11.43
C SER A 114 3.59 29.96 12.34
N GLY A 115 3.47 29.79 13.67
CA GLY A 115 3.58 30.87 14.64
C GLY A 115 4.93 30.95 15.35
N THR A 116 5.84 30.03 15.06
CA THR A 116 7.06 29.81 15.84
C THR A 116 8.30 30.25 15.05
N SER A 117 9.34 30.71 15.75
CA SER A 117 10.63 31.08 15.17
C SER A 117 11.83 30.54 15.98
N GLY A 118 13.03 30.68 15.44
CA GLY A 118 14.26 30.30 16.15
C GLY A 118 14.35 28.81 16.51
N ALA A 119 14.84 28.53 17.72
CA ALA A 119 15.10 27.16 18.18
C ALA A 119 13.85 26.28 18.26
N GLU A 120 12.71 26.86 18.66
CA GLU A 120 11.44 26.13 18.76
C GLU A 120 10.94 25.68 17.38
N LYS A 121 11.19 26.48 16.33
CA LYS A 121 10.85 26.12 14.95
C LYS A 121 11.66 24.90 14.48
N ASN A 122 12.95 24.87 14.81
CA ASN A 122 13.82 23.73 14.49
C ASN A 122 13.36 22.44 15.19
N ALA A 123 12.91 22.52 16.44
CA ALA A 123 12.37 21.37 17.15
C ALA A 123 11.11 20.78 16.49
N LEU A 124 10.23 21.62 15.93
CA LEU A 124 9.06 21.20 15.17
C LEU A 124 9.44 20.56 13.83
N ILE A 125 10.45 21.12 13.14
CA ILE A 125 11.02 20.53 11.91
C ILE A 125 11.57 19.13 12.19
N ASP A 126 12.35 18.95 13.27
CA ASP A 126 12.90 17.65 13.64
C ASP A 126 11.82 16.64 14.04
N SER A 127 10.80 17.09 14.77
CA SER A 127 9.62 16.27 15.11
C SER A 127 8.89 15.81 13.86
N GLY A 128 8.65 16.73 12.91
CA GLY A 128 8.08 16.41 11.61
C GLY A 128 8.92 15.38 10.85
N ARG A 129 10.25 15.59 10.79
CA ARG A 129 11.18 14.67 10.12
C ARG A 129 11.13 13.27 10.73
N ASN A 130 11.03 13.15 12.05
CA ASN A 130 10.93 11.87 12.73
C ASN A 130 9.66 11.09 12.35
N ILE A 131 8.52 11.79 12.24
CA ILE A 131 7.26 11.19 11.77
C ILE A 131 7.40 10.73 10.31
N LEU A 132 8.02 11.53 9.44
CA LEU A 132 8.23 11.16 8.03
C LEU A 132 9.17 9.95 7.87
N LYS A 133 10.25 9.87 8.68
CA LYS A 133 11.15 8.70 8.72
C LYS A 133 10.41 7.45 9.16
N THR A 134 9.64 7.54 10.25
CA THR A 134 8.83 6.43 10.76
C THR A 134 7.83 5.95 9.71
N LYS A 135 7.14 6.88 9.04
CA LYS A 135 6.23 6.55 7.92
C LYS A 135 6.94 5.78 6.82
N ASN A 136 8.11 6.25 6.35
CA ASN A 136 8.84 5.60 5.26
C ASN A 136 9.34 4.20 5.64
N SER A 137 9.85 4.03 6.86
CA SER A 137 10.32 2.73 7.36
C SER A 137 9.16 1.73 7.47
N SER A 138 8.08 2.13 8.13
CA SER A 138 6.88 1.32 8.27
C SER A 138 6.25 0.95 6.92
N PHE A 139 6.23 1.88 5.97
CA PHE A 139 5.76 1.64 4.61
C PHE A 139 6.64 0.59 3.91
N THR A 140 7.97 0.68 4.05
CA THR A 140 8.91 -0.30 3.47
C THR A 140 8.71 -1.69 4.07
N PHE A 141 8.49 -1.78 5.38
CA PHE A 141 8.18 -3.05 6.03
C PHE A 141 6.84 -3.64 5.55
N ALA A 142 5.81 -2.80 5.42
CA ALA A 142 4.52 -3.21 4.90
C ALA A 142 4.60 -3.75 3.46
N GLN A 143 5.49 -3.22 2.61
CA GLN A 143 5.73 -3.73 1.26
C GLN A 143 6.30 -5.17 1.24
N ILE A 144 7.05 -5.57 2.27
CA ILE A 144 7.51 -6.94 2.40
C ILE A 144 6.33 -7.86 2.70
N LEU A 145 5.45 -7.46 3.64
CA LEU A 145 4.23 -8.19 3.94
C LEU A 145 3.31 -8.29 2.70
N PHE A 146 3.10 -7.18 2.01
CA PHE A 146 2.40 -7.12 0.73
C PHE A 146 2.94 -8.16 -0.26
N SER A 147 4.27 -8.24 -0.39
CA SER A 147 4.94 -9.10 -1.36
C SER A 147 4.77 -10.57 -1.01
N ILE A 148 4.87 -10.94 0.28
CA ILE A 148 4.64 -12.31 0.73
C ILE A 148 3.17 -12.71 0.49
N GLY A 149 2.23 -11.82 0.82
CA GLY A 149 0.82 -12.08 0.59
C GLY A 149 0.50 -12.24 -0.90
N THR A 150 1.06 -11.36 -1.73
CA THR A 150 0.93 -11.42 -3.19
C THR A 150 1.54 -12.67 -3.79
N LEU A 151 2.72 -13.07 -3.33
CA LEU A 151 3.37 -14.30 -3.76
C LEU A 151 2.48 -15.51 -3.47
N ALA A 152 1.88 -15.59 -2.27
CA ALA A 152 1.06 -16.72 -1.87
C ALA A 152 -0.18 -16.92 -2.75
N TYR A 153 -0.97 -15.87 -3.01
CA TYR A 153 -2.13 -16.02 -3.90
C TYR A 153 -1.70 -16.14 -5.38
N SER A 154 -0.56 -15.58 -5.78
CA SER A 154 -0.02 -15.75 -7.14
C SER A 154 0.41 -17.19 -7.43
N ILE A 155 1.03 -17.87 -6.46
CA ILE A 155 1.35 -19.30 -6.53
C ILE A 155 0.06 -20.10 -6.73
N LEU A 156 -0.97 -19.85 -5.93
CA LEU A 156 -2.26 -20.53 -6.08
C LEU A 156 -2.84 -20.35 -7.49
N PHE A 157 -2.82 -19.11 -8.01
CA PHE A 157 -3.34 -18.83 -9.34
C PHE A 157 -2.55 -19.53 -10.45
N ALA A 158 -1.22 -19.62 -10.32
CA ALA A 158 -0.37 -20.31 -11.27
C ALA A 158 -0.58 -21.84 -11.26
N THR A 159 -0.91 -22.43 -10.10
CA THR A 159 -0.97 -23.89 -9.94
C THR A 159 -2.36 -24.48 -10.14
N TYR A 160 -3.43 -23.77 -9.75
CA TYR A 160 -4.80 -24.34 -9.71
C TYR A 160 -5.69 -23.90 -10.88
N GLY A 161 -5.20 -23.05 -11.80
CA GLY A 161 -5.93 -22.70 -13.03
C GLY A 161 -7.21 -21.88 -12.83
N VAL A 162 -7.41 -21.28 -11.65
CA VAL A 162 -8.58 -20.45 -11.30
C VAL A 162 -8.56 -19.06 -11.96
N VAL A 163 -7.39 -18.66 -12.44
CA VAL A 163 -7.09 -17.45 -13.21
C VAL A 163 -6.12 -17.88 -14.31
N PRO A 164 -6.08 -17.23 -15.50
CA PRO A 164 -5.10 -17.54 -16.53
C PRO A 164 -3.68 -17.65 -15.97
N ALA A 165 -3.00 -18.76 -16.22
CA ALA A 165 -1.74 -19.09 -15.56
C ALA A 165 -0.66 -18.02 -15.71
N PHE A 166 -0.63 -17.31 -16.85
CA PHE A 166 0.32 -16.22 -17.08
C PHE A 166 0.17 -15.08 -16.06
N ILE A 167 -1.04 -14.81 -15.56
CA ILE A 167 -1.28 -13.81 -14.52
C ILE A 167 -0.64 -14.28 -13.21
N GLY A 168 -0.84 -15.55 -12.83
CA GLY A 168 -0.22 -16.14 -11.64
C GLY A 168 1.31 -16.06 -11.68
N TRP A 169 1.93 -16.49 -12.79
CA TRP A 169 3.38 -16.39 -12.97
C TRP A 169 3.90 -14.94 -12.96
N PHE A 170 3.15 -14.02 -13.56
CA PHE A 170 3.50 -12.61 -13.52
C PHE A 170 3.51 -12.06 -12.08
N GLY A 171 2.51 -12.41 -11.27
CA GLY A 171 2.43 -12.05 -9.86
C GLY A 171 3.58 -12.61 -9.02
N ILE A 172 4.01 -13.85 -9.29
CA ILE A 172 5.19 -14.46 -8.65
C ILE A 172 6.44 -13.62 -8.91
N VAL A 173 6.73 -13.32 -10.17
CA VAL A 173 7.93 -12.54 -10.54
C VAL A 173 7.88 -11.13 -9.94
N ALA A 174 6.73 -10.46 -10.07
CA ALA A 174 6.54 -9.10 -9.56
C ALA A 174 6.70 -9.02 -8.04
N SER A 175 6.12 -9.97 -7.29
CA SER A 175 6.20 -10.01 -5.83
C SER A 175 7.60 -10.32 -5.30
N ILE A 176 8.34 -11.22 -5.94
CA ILE A 176 9.74 -11.49 -5.58
C ILE A 176 10.58 -10.23 -5.78
N LEU A 177 10.51 -9.60 -6.96
CA LEU A 177 11.30 -8.40 -7.25
C LEU A 177 10.96 -7.24 -6.30
N TYR A 178 9.67 -7.01 -6.04
CA TYR A 178 9.23 -5.94 -5.17
C TYR A 178 9.59 -6.19 -3.70
N GLY A 179 9.37 -7.41 -3.21
CA GLY A 179 9.69 -7.81 -1.84
C GLY A 179 11.19 -7.77 -1.55
N THR A 180 12.01 -8.31 -2.46
CA THR A 180 13.47 -8.21 -2.36
C THR A 180 13.93 -6.76 -2.46
N GLY A 181 13.33 -5.95 -3.35
CA GLY A 181 13.61 -4.53 -3.47
C GLY A 181 13.32 -3.75 -2.17
N ALA A 182 12.19 -4.05 -1.53
CA ALA A 182 11.83 -3.47 -0.23
C ALA A 182 12.80 -3.93 0.88
N GLY A 183 13.14 -5.21 0.92
CA GLY A 183 14.12 -5.75 1.87
C GLY A 183 15.50 -5.11 1.74
N ILE A 184 16.00 -4.94 0.51
CA ILE A 184 17.27 -4.24 0.26
C ILE A 184 17.16 -2.77 0.70
N THR A 185 16.03 -2.10 0.43
CA THR A 185 15.84 -0.69 0.81
C THR A 185 15.89 -0.47 2.33
N LEU A 186 15.52 -1.47 3.14
CA LEU A 186 15.66 -1.39 4.61
C LEU A 186 17.12 -1.33 5.06
N VAL A 187 18.02 -2.06 4.39
CA VAL A 187 19.44 -2.15 4.76
C VAL A 187 20.29 -1.12 4.02
N LYS A 188 19.92 -0.82 2.77
CA LYS A 188 20.59 0.12 1.87
C LYS A 188 19.57 1.07 1.22
N PRO A 189 19.16 2.13 1.92
CA PRO A 189 18.09 3.05 1.47
C PRO A 189 18.34 3.71 0.10
N ASP A 190 19.60 3.85 -0.31
CA ASP A 190 19.97 4.47 -1.58
C ASP A 190 19.78 3.54 -2.80
N PHE A 191 19.68 2.23 -2.57
CA PHE A 191 19.48 1.26 -3.64
C PHE A 191 17.99 1.06 -3.94
N LYS A 192 17.43 1.93 -4.80
CA LYS A 192 15.99 1.95 -5.11
C LYS A 192 15.60 1.33 -6.45
N VAL A 193 16.56 0.85 -7.24
CA VAL A 193 16.30 0.38 -8.62
C VAL A 193 15.34 -0.81 -8.62
N LEU A 194 15.65 -1.84 -7.83
CA LEU A 194 14.84 -3.05 -7.76
C LEU A 194 13.44 -2.76 -7.22
N TRP A 195 13.36 -1.88 -6.21
CA TRP A 195 12.09 -1.43 -5.66
C TRP A 195 11.21 -0.73 -6.71
N LYS A 196 11.78 0.17 -7.53
CA LYS A 196 11.04 0.88 -8.60
C LYS A 196 10.53 -0.09 -9.67
N ILE A 197 11.40 -0.99 -10.13
CA ILE A 197 11.03 -1.98 -11.16
C ILE A 197 9.95 -2.92 -10.62
N GLY A 198 10.18 -3.51 -9.44
CA GLY A 198 9.20 -4.38 -8.79
C GLY A 198 7.87 -3.69 -8.53
N GLY A 199 7.90 -2.42 -8.11
CA GLY A 199 6.68 -1.62 -7.88
C GLY A 199 5.88 -1.38 -9.16
N LEU A 200 6.55 -1.11 -10.29
CA LEU A 200 5.88 -0.99 -11.58
C LEU A 200 5.25 -2.33 -12.02
N LEU A 201 5.96 -3.44 -11.85
CA LEU A 201 5.43 -4.76 -12.20
C LEU A 201 4.24 -5.14 -11.33
N ILE A 202 4.30 -4.86 -10.02
CA ILE A 202 3.17 -5.07 -9.10
C ILE A 202 1.97 -4.22 -9.52
N PHE A 203 2.19 -2.95 -9.86
CA PHE A 203 1.12 -2.07 -10.32
C PHE A 203 0.41 -2.62 -11.56
N LEU A 204 1.18 -3.05 -12.56
CA LEU A 204 0.62 -3.68 -13.76
C LEU A 204 -0.09 -4.99 -13.44
N TYR A 205 0.48 -5.79 -12.54
CA TYR A 205 -0.11 -7.06 -12.10
C TYR A 205 -1.46 -6.85 -11.43
N GLU A 206 -1.58 -5.90 -10.49
CA GLU A 206 -2.83 -5.62 -9.78
C GLU A 206 -3.91 -5.08 -10.72
N ILE A 207 -3.55 -4.30 -11.75
CA ILE A 207 -4.49 -3.87 -12.78
C ILE A 207 -5.01 -5.07 -13.59
N VAL A 208 -4.11 -5.92 -14.07
CA VAL A 208 -4.48 -7.08 -14.90
C VAL A 208 -5.31 -8.08 -14.10
N LEU A 209 -4.87 -8.41 -12.87
CA LEU A 209 -5.60 -9.31 -11.98
C LEU A 209 -6.94 -8.71 -11.55
N GLY A 210 -6.94 -7.45 -11.11
CA GLY A 210 -8.15 -6.75 -10.67
C GLY A 210 -9.19 -6.67 -11.78
N GLY A 211 -8.77 -6.31 -12.99
CA GLY A 211 -9.62 -6.29 -14.17
C GLY A 211 -10.16 -7.68 -14.53
N TRP A 212 -9.30 -8.71 -14.48
CA TRP A 212 -9.74 -10.09 -14.72
C TRP A 212 -10.80 -10.53 -13.70
N LEU A 213 -10.53 -10.37 -12.40
CA LEU A 213 -11.44 -10.80 -11.33
C LEU A 213 -12.77 -10.03 -11.32
N LEU A 214 -12.75 -8.77 -11.75
CA LEU A 214 -13.96 -7.95 -11.87
C LEU A 214 -14.87 -8.45 -13.00
N LEU A 215 -14.26 -8.88 -14.12
CA LEU A 215 -14.97 -9.18 -15.36
C LEU A 215 -15.28 -10.67 -15.53
N SER A 216 -14.41 -11.57 -15.06
CA SER A 216 -14.54 -13.01 -15.26
C SER A 216 -15.86 -13.60 -14.76
N PRO A 217 -16.50 -13.13 -13.66
CA PRO A 217 -17.78 -13.69 -13.21
C PRO A 217 -18.93 -13.55 -14.24
N PHE A 218 -18.80 -12.65 -15.22
CA PHE A 218 -19.78 -12.43 -16.29
C PHE A 218 -19.53 -13.31 -17.53
N PHE A 219 -18.30 -13.80 -17.71
CA PHE A 219 -17.89 -14.56 -18.90
C PHE A 219 -17.69 -16.04 -18.62
N VAL A 220 -17.41 -16.40 -17.37
CA VAL A 220 -17.20 -17.78 -16.94
C VAL A 220 -18.46 -18.25 -16.19
N PRO A 221 -19.20 -19.25 -16.72
CA PRO A 221 -20.43 -19.75 -16.11
C PRO A 221 -20.21 -20.32 -14.70
#